data_AF-A0A4R1R078-F1
#
_entry.id   AF-A0A4R1R078-F1
#
_cell.length_a   1.000
_cell.length_b   1.000
_cell.length_c   1.000
_cell.angle_alpha   90.00
_cell.angle_beta   90.00
_cell.angle_gamma   90.00
#
_symmetry.space_group_name_H-M   'P 1'
#
loop_
_entity.id
_entity.type
_entity.pdbx_description
1 polymer ?
#
loop_
_entity_poly.entity_id
_entity_poly.type
_entity_poly.pdbx_seq_one_letter_code
_entity_poly.pdbx_strand_id
1 'polypeptide(L)'
;MNTRAQVSEESIANSNAVIKEVGEEGMVLLENNGVLPLTDTTNLNVFGWASTNPIFGGTGSGSSDNSASVGILQSLTDAGISYS
;
A
#
# COMPACT_ATOMS: atom_id res chain seq x y z
N MET A 1 27.49 23.25 12.31
CA MET A 1 26.15 23.02 12.85
C MET A 1 25.31 22.44 11.72
N ASN A 2 24.97 21.16 11.76
CA ASN A 2 24.27 20.49 10.67
C ASN A 2 22.78 20.44 11.03
N THR A 3 22.03 21.50 10.67
CA THR A 3 20.57 21.50 10.73
C THR A 3 20.06 20.52 9.68
N ARG A 4 19.79 19.27 10.09
CA ARG A 4 18.82 18.45 9.38
C ARG A 4 17.55 19.30 9.30
N ALA A 5 17.17 19.74 8.11
CA ALA A 5 15.87 20.35 7.90
C ALA A 5 14.83 19.32 8.35
N GLN A 6 14.27 19.51 9.54
CA GLN A 6 13.15 18.69 9.99
C GLN A 6 11.97 19.12 9.14
N VAL A 7 11.54 18.22 8.25
CA VAL A 7 10.27 18.37 7.54
C VAL A 7 9.17 18.41 8.61
N SER A 8 8.24 19.37 8.51
CA SER A 8 7.16 19.48 9.49
C SER A 8 6.27 18.24 9.45
N GLU A 9 5.67 17.88 10.59
CA GLU A 9 4.71 16.78 10.66
C GLU A 9 3.56 16.96 9.67
N GLU A 10 3.10 18.20 9.49
CA GLU A 10 2.11 18.58 8.49
C GLU A 10 2.57 18.24 7.06
N SER A 11 3.83 18.55 6.71
CA SER A 11 4.36 18.25 5.38
C SER A 11 4.48 16.74 5.14
N ILE A 12 4.83 15.97 6.18
CA ILE A 12 4.89 14.49 6.11
C ILE A 12 3.47 13.93 5.92
N ALA A 13 2.51 14.38 6.72
CA ALA A 13 1.11 13.93 6.62
C ALA A 13 0.53 14.24 5.23
N ASN A 14 0.77 15.45 4.72
CA ASN A 14 0.34 15.83 3.38
C ASN A 14 1.01 14.98 2.30
N SER A 15 2.32 14.73 2.41
CA SER A 15 3.04 13.87 1.46
C SER A 15 2.46 12.45 1.44
N ASN A 16 2.18 11.87 2.61
CA ASN A 16 1.58 10.54 2.72
C ASN A 16 0.16 10.49 2.12
N ALA A 17 -0.64 11.54 2.32
CA ALA A 17 -1.97 11.64 1.72
C ALA A 17 -1.90 11.66 0.18
N VAL A 18 -1.01 12.47 -0.38
CA VAL A 18 -0.80 12.55 -1.84
C VAL A 18 -0.28 11.23 -2.39
N ILE A 19 0.67 10.57 -1.72
CA ILE A 19 1.17 9.25 -2.14
C ILE A 19 0.03 8.23 -2.19
N LYS A 20 -0.85 8.24 -1.20
CA LYS A 20 -2.01 7.34 -1.15
C LYS A 20 -2.97 7.62 -2.30
N GLU A 21 -3.35 8.88 -2.52
CA GLU A 21 -4.24 9.31 -3.61
C GLU A 21 -3.70 8.86 -4.98
N VAL A 22 -2.43 9.16 -5.27
CA VAL A 22 -1.79 8.75 -6.53
C VAL A 22 -1.73 7.23 -6.68
N GLY A 23 -1.49 6.50 -5.58
CA GLY A 23 -1.50 5.04 -5.59
C GLY A 23 -2.89 4.45 -5.89
N GLU A 24 -3.95 5.04 -5.33
CA GLU A 24 -5.34 4.65 -5.58
C GLU A 24 -5.73 4.90 -7.05
N GLU A 25 -5.34 6.04 -7.62
CA GLU A 25 -5.60 6.38 -9.03
C GLU A 25 -4.74 5.60 -10.04
N GLY A 26 -3.57 5.09 -9.61
CA GLY A 26 -2.63 4.38 -10.45
C GLY A 26 -2.98 2.91 -10.75
N MET A 27 -3.93 2.33 -10.01
CA MET A 27 -4.35 0.93 -10.21
C MET A 27 -5.25 0.78 -11.44
N VAL A 28 -4.95 -0.21 -12.29
CA VAL A 28 -5.72 -0.49 -13.51
C VAL A 28 -6.47 -1.81 -13.37
N LEU A 29 -7.80 -1.77 -13.44
CA LEU A 29 -8.66 -2.96 -13.49
C LEU A 29 -8.70 -3.52 -14.91
N LEU A 30 -8.00 -4.63 -15.14
CA LEU A 30 -7.92 -5.27 -16.46
C LEU A 30 -9.15 -6.12 -16.78
N GLU A 31 -9.69 -6.84 -15.80
CA GLU A 31 -10.84 -7.73 -15.95
C GLU A 31 -11.68 -7.76 -14.66
N ASN A 32 -13.01 -7.79 -14.81
CA ASN A 32 -13.94 -8.00 -13.70
C ASN A 32 -15.24 -8.66 -14.17
N ASN A 33 -15.46 -9.91 -13.77
CA ASN A 33 -16.69 -10.66 -14.07
C ASN A 33 -17.73 -10.53 -12.94
N GLY A 34 -17.89 -9.33 -12.38
CA GLY A 34 -18.84 -9.04 -11.30
C GLY A 34 -18.38 -9.46 -9.89
N VAL A 35 -17.08 -9.65 -9.68
CA VAL A 35 -16.49 -10.05 -8.39
C VAL A 35 -16.11 -8.83 -7.54
N LEU A 36 -15.61 -7.78 -8.19
CA LEU A 36 -15.24 -6.54 -7.53
C LEU A 36 -16.34 -5.47 -7.68
N PRO A 37 -16.57 -4.61 -6.66
CA PRO A 37 -15.89 -4.61 -5.36
C PRO A 37 -16.31 -5.80 -4.50
N LEU A 38 -15.45 -6.21 -3.57
CA LEU A 38 -15.81 -7.23 -2.60
C LEU A 38 -16.91 -6.68 -1.68
N THR A 39 -18.09 -7.29 -1.74
CA THR A 39 -19.21 -6.97 -0.84
C THR A 39 -19.37 -8.09 0.18
N ASP A 40 -19.59 -7.74 1.45
CA ASP A 40 -19.89 -8.68 2.54
C ASP A 40 -18.84 -9.79 2.77
N THR A 41 -17.60 -9.55 2.36
CA THR A 41 -16.49 -10.50 2.53
C THR A 41 -15.76 -10.22 3.84
N THR A 42 -15.85 -11.14 4.79
CA THR A 42 -15.16 -11.04 6.08
C THR A 42 -13.91 -11.92 6.16
N ASN A 43 -13.76 -12.88 5.23
CA ASN A 43 -12.60 -13.76 5.15
C ASN A 43 -12.19 -14.04 3.69
N LEU A 44 -10.90 -14.05 3.41
CA LEU A 44 -10.31 -14.36 2.10
C LEU A 44 -9.21 -15.41 2.20
N ASN A 45 -9.09 -16.28 1.20
CA ASN A 45 -7.88 -17.08 1.05
C ASN A 45 -6.88 -16.31 0.20
N VAL A 46 -5.70 -16.03 0.75
CA VAL A 46 -4.68 -15.20 0.07
C VAL A 46 -3.54 -16.09 -0.42
N PHE A 47 -3.26 -16.03 -1.72
CA PHE A 47 -2.24 -16.85 -2.36
C PHE A 47 -1.10 -16.00 -2.92
N GLY A 48 0.06 -16.64 -3.11
CA GLY A 48 1.23 -16.06 -3.78
C GLY A 48 2.20 -15.36 -2.82
N TRP A 49 3.50 -15.50 -3.08
CA TRP A 49 4.58 -14.99 -2.21
C TRP A 49 4.52 -13.46 -2.02
N ALA A 50 4.19 -12.72 -3.08
CA ALA A 50 4.10 -11.27 -3.06
C ALA A 50 3.05 -10.71 -2.07
N SER A 51 2.09 -11.53 -1.61
CA SER A 51 1.15 -11.11 -0.55
C SER A 51 1.88 -10.81 0.77
N THR A 52 2.92 -11.59 1.08
CA THR A 52 3.75 -11.44 2.28
C THR A 52 4.93 -10.48 2.06
N ASN A 53 5.40 -10.36 0.82
CA ASN A 53 6.57 -9.54 0.45
C ASN A 53 6.28 -8.76 -0.85
N PRO A 54 5.48 -7.69 -0.79
CA PRO A 54 5.15 -6.90 -1.97
C PRO A 54 6.38 -6.18 -2.54
N ILE A 55 6.41 -5.99 -3.85
CA ILE A 55 7.42 -5.17 -4.52
C ILE A 55 6.90 -3.72 -4.57
N PHE A 56 7.42 -2.86 -3.69
CA PHE A 56 7.01 -1.46 -3.60
C PHE A 56 7.69 -0.53 -4.60
N GLY A 57 8.77 -0.99 -5.26
CA GLY A 57 9.51 -0.17 -6.21
C GLY A 57 10.66 -0.92 -6.85
N GLY A 58 11.31 -0.26 -7.82
CA GLY A 58 12.49 -0.78 -8.49
C GLY A 58 13.77 -0.69 -7.64
N THR A 59 14.81 -1.38 -8.07
CA THR A 59 16.13 -1.33 -7.46
C THR A 59 17.02 -0.23 -8.09
N GLY A 60 18.15 0.09 -7.46
CA GLY A 60 19.15 1.01 -8.02
C GLY A 60 18.90 2.47 -7.62
N SER A 61 19.13 3.43 -8.52
CA SER A 61 18.98 4.86 -8.19
C SER A 61 17.55 5.30 -7.86
N GLY A 62 16.55 4.47 -8.17
CA GLY A 62 15.15 4.69 -7.84
C GLY A 62 14.66 3.92 -6.60
N SER A 63 15.54 3.26 -5.84
CA SER A 63 15.14 2.54 -4.64
C SER A 63 14.77 3.48 -3.49
N SER A 64 13.79 3.08 -2.70
CA SER A 64 13.36 3.75 -1.47
C SER A 64 13.45 2.81 -0.26
N ASP A 65 13.48 3.39 0.94
CA ASP A 65 13.22 2.64 2.18
C ASP A 65 11.72 2.36 2.28
N ASN A 66 11.35 1.09 2.31
CA ASN A 66 9.96 0.61 2.35
C ASN A 66 9.60 -0.03 3.70
N SER A 67 10.42 0.18 4.74
CA SER A 67 10.21 -0.42 6.06
C SER A 67 8.89 0.00 6.74
N ALA A 68 8.35 1.15 6.36
CA ALA A 68 7.07 1.67 6.85
C ALA A 68 5.89 1.43 5.88
N SER A 69 6.12 0.72 4.77
CA SER A 69 5.08 0.50 3.76
C SER A 69 4.03 -0.51 4.24
N VAL A 70 2.76 -0.22 3.98
CA VAL A 70 1.65 -1.14 4.26
C VAL A 70 1.62 -2.22 3.18
N GLY A 71 1.78 -3.48 3.59
CA GLY A 71 1.67 -4.64 2.70
C GLY A 71 0.24 -5.15 2.52
N ILE A 72 0.05 -6.09 1.59
CA ILE A 72 -1.28 -6.61 1.23
C ILE A 72 -2.01 -7.21 2.45
N LEU A 73 -1.36 -8.08 3.21
CA LEU A 73 -1.98 -8.73 4.37
C LEU A 73 -2.35 -7.73 5.49
N GLN A 74 -1.50 -6.72 5.70
CA GLN A 74 -1.80 -5.65 6.66
C GLN A 74 -3.00 -4.83 6.18
N SER A 75 -3.04 -4.46 4.89
CA SER A 75 -4.16 -3.69 4.34
C SER A 75 -5.51 -4.43 4.43
N LEU A 76 -5.52 -5.76 4.29
CA LEU A 76 -6.74 -6.57 4.49
C LEU A 76 -7.18 -6.52 5.96
N THR A 77 -6.24 -6.66 6.88
CA THR A 77 -6.51 -6.57 8.33
C THR A 77 -7.05 -5.19 8.71
N ASP A 78 -6.44 -4.12 8.19
CA ASP A 78 -6.87 -2.74 8.43
C ASP A 78 -8.28 -2.47 7.86
N ALA A 79 -8.64 -3.15 6.78
CA ALA A 79 -9.99 -3.13 6.19
C ALA A 79 -11.00 -4.04 6.91
N GLY A 80 -10.60 -4.75 7.97
CA GLY A 80 -11.47 -5.67 8.71
C GLY A 80 -11.70 -7.03 8.04
N ILE A 81 -10.87 -7.38 7.06
CA ILE A 81 -10.94 -8.66 6.33
C ILE A 81 -9.89 -9.62 6.92
N SER A 82 -10.36 -10.75 7.44
CA SER A 82 -9.47 -11.84 7.85
C SER A 82 -8.93 -12.59 6.63
N TYR A 83 -7.79 -13.25 6.78
CA TYR A 83 -7.26 -14.09 5.72
C TYR A 83 -6.70 -15.40 6.24
N SER A 84 -6.71 -16.40 5.36
CA SER A 84 -6.11 -17.72 5.53
C SER A 84 -5.14 -18.08 4.40
#